data_AF-A0A7W1M2R5-F1
#
_entry.id   AF-A0A7W1M2R5-F1
#
_cell.length_a   1.000
_cell.length_b   1.000
_cell.length_c   1.000
_cell.angle_alpha   90.00
_cell.angle_beta   90.00
_cell.angle_gamma   90.00
#
_symmetry.space_group_name_H-M   'P 1'
#
loop_
_entity.id
_entity.type
_entity.pdbx_description
1 polymer ?
#
loop_
_entity_poly.entity_id
_entity_poly.type
_entity_poly.pdbx_seq_one_letter_code
_entity_poly.pdbx_strand_id
1 'polypeptide(L)'
;MDRAQLAAYLEEGLSLADIGRRVGKDHSTIGYWVGKHGLEAAGKEKYGPRGGLGREELEPLVAAGASLAQIAAAVDRSTATVRHWLKKYGLRTTANPGAPARLGAREARAAGLAEGTVHCPRHGATGHIRDSRGSYRCRRCRVEGVVRRRQKVKRILVEEAGGRCRLCGYSRCVAALEFHHTDPSTKEFTLAQRGAHSIERLRAEVRKCVLLCANCHAEVEVGFTALSSDVSGNLPSPNDSDRGMS
;
A
#
# COMPACT_ATOMS: atom_id res chain seq x y z
N MET A 1 8.73 20.67 43.45
CA MET A 1 7.97 19.44 43.71
C MET A 1 8.40 18.90 45.06
N ASP A 2 7.44 18.57 45.92
CA ASP A 2 7.76 18.05 47.24
C ASP A 2 8.22 16.58 47.16
N ARG A 3 9.10 16.17 48.09
CA ARG A 3 9.69 14.83 48.15
C ARG A 3 8.61 13.75 48.28
N ALA A 4 7.58 14.00 49.10
CA ALA A 4 6.49 13.05 49.32
C ALA A 4 5.68 12.77 48.05
N GLN A 5 5.37 13.83 47.29
CA GLN A 5 4.64 13.71 46.02
C GLN A 5 5.45 12.95 44.95
N LEU A 6 6.76 13.20 44.88
CA LEU A 6 7.65 12.52 43.94
C LEU A 6 7.86 11.05 44.31
N ALA A 7 7.96 10.73 45.61
CA ALA A 7 8.04 9.36 46.09
C ALA A 7 6.77 8.56 45.76
N ALA A 8 5.58 9.13 45.99
CA ALA A 8 4.31 8.48 45.66
C ALA A 8 4.20 8.13 44.17
N TYR A 9 4.61 9.02 43.27
CA TYR A 9 4.59 8.71 41.83
C TYR A 9 5.61 7.65 41.42
N LEU A 10 6.76 7.59 42.09
CA LEU A 10 7.76 6.54 41.83
C LEU A 10 7.29 5.18 42.36
N GLU A 11 6.59 5.15 43.50
CA GLU A 11 5.93 3.95 44.05
C GLU A 11 4.78 3.46 43.17
N GLU A 12 4.03 4.37 42.54
CA GLU A 12 3.04 4.06 41.49
C GLU A 12 3.69 3.47 40.21
N GLY A 13 5.02 3.40 40.13
CA GLY A 13 5.75 2.84 38.99
C GLY A 13 5.82 3.75 37.77
N LEU A 14 5.51 5.04 37.92
CA LEU A 14 5.53 6.00 36.82
C LEU A 14 6.98 6.30 36.40
N SER A 15 7.23 6.34 35.10
CA SER A 15 8.52 6.78 34.58
C SER A 15 8.73 8.29 34.79
N LEU A 16 9.98 8.76 34.80
CA LEU A 16 10.29 10.19 34.91
C LEU A 16 9.58 11.03 33.83
N ALA A 17 9.33 10.45 32.65
CA ALA A 17 8.60 11.09 31.56
C ALA A 17 7.09 11.15 31.81
N ASP A 18 6.50 10.13 32.42
CA ASP A 18 5.09 10.12 32.83
C ASP A 18 4.82 11.13 33.94
N ILE A 19 5.71 11.17 34.94
CA ILE A 19 5.67 12.16 36.02
C ILE A 19 5.75 13.56 35.43
N GLY A 20 6.68 13.79 34.50
CA GLY A 20 6.83 15.08 33.80
C GLY A 20 5.54 15.52 33.11
N ARG A 21 4.90 14.61 32.34
CA ARG A 21 3.60 14.90 31.70
C ARG A 21 2.51 15.24 32.72
N ARG A 22 2.44 14.51 33.83
CA ARG A 22 1.40 14.67 34.85
C ARG A 22 1.50 16.00 35.60
N VAL A 23 2.73 16.48 35.82
CA VAL A 23 2.97 17.76 36.54
C VAL A 23 3.28 18.94 35.61
N GLY A 24 3.21 18.74 34.29
CA GLY A 24 3.53 19.77 33.29
C GLY A 24 4.99 20.25 33.32
N LYS A 25 5.94 19.34 33.59
CA LYS A 25 7.38 19.63 33.63
C LYS A 25 8.16 18.68 32.72
N ASP A 26 9.33 19.12 32.28
CA ASP A 26 10.20 18.26 31.49
C ASP A 26 10.78 17.12 32.35
N HIS A 27 10.97 15.95 31.72
CA HIS A 27 11.53 14.76 32.35
C HIS A 27 12.93 14.98 32.98
N SER A 28 13.74 15.87 32.39
CA SER A 28 15.05 16.26 32.94
C SER A 28 14.90 17.06 34.23
N THR A 29 13.84 17.86 34.33
CA THR A 29 13.51 18.59 35.56
C THR A 29 13.14 17.57 36.64
N ILE A 30 12.28 16.59 36.33
CA ILE A 30 11.92 15.53 37.29
C ILE A 30 13.18 14.75 37.72
N GLY A 31 14.07 14.40 36.79
CA GLY A 31 15.35 13.76 37.10
C GLY A 31 16.21 14.58 38.08
N TYR A 32 16.25 15.90 37.90
CA TYR A 32 16.92 16.80 38.86
C TYR A 32 16.26 16.75 40.25
N TRP A 33 14.94 16.74 40.36
CA TRP A 33 14.24 16.64 41.65
C TRP A 33 14.42 15.26 42.31
N VAL A 34 14.48 14.19 41.52
CA VAL A 34 14.77 12.83 42.00
C VAL A 34 16.18 12.78 42.61
N GLY A 35 17.17 13.31 41.91
CA GLY A 35 18.54 13.41 42.42
C GLY A 35 18.66 14.33 43.64
N LYS A 36 18.00 15.49 43.61
CA LYS A 36 18.01 16.47 44.71
C LYS A 36 17.39 15.93 46.01
N HIS A 37 16.38 15.06 45.90
CA HIS A 37 15.68 14.47 47.04
C HIS A 37 16.21 13.08 47.43
N GLY A 38 17.28 12.60 46.78
CA GLY A 38 17.89 11.29 47.03
C GLY A 38 16.95 10.11 46.75
N LEU A 39 16.00 10.29 45.84
CA LEU A 39 15.04 9.24 45.46
C LEU A 39 15.62 8.41 44.31
N GLU A 40 15.23 7.14 44.23
CA GLU A 40 15.62 6.24 43.15
C GLU A 40 14.51 6.18 42.10
N ALA A 41 14.84 6.48 40.84
CA ALA A 41 13.90 6.34 39.75
C ALA A 41 13.56 4.85 39.52
N ALA A 42 12.27 4.54 39.37
CA ALA A 42 11.82 3.21 38.99
C ALA A 42 12.50 2.76 37.69
N GLY A 43 13.23 1.64 37.73
CA GLY A 43 13.84 1.01 36.55
C GLY A 43 15.35 1.17 36.38
N LYS A 44 16.11 1.68 37.37
CA LYS A 44 17.60 1.70 37.29
C LYS A 44 18.22 0.34 36.97
N GLU A 45 17.65 -0.77 37.45
CA GLU A 45 18.12 -2.12 37.11
C GLU A 45 17.91 -2.50 35.63
N LYS A 46 16.84 -2.00 34.98
CA LYS A 46 16.54 -2.31 33.57
C LYS A 46 17.53 -1.67 32.58
N TYR A 47 18.20 -0.59 32.99
CA TYR A 47 19.12 0.19 32.13
C TYR A 47 20.58 0.14 32.61
N GLY A 48 20.93 -0.81 33.48
CA GLY A 48 22.33 -1.07 33.83
C GLY A 48 23.16 -1.52 32.62
N PRO A 49 24.47 -1.26 32.59
CA PRO A 49 25.34 -1.73 31.51
C PRO A 49 25.36 -3.25 31.49
N ARG A 50 24.62 -3.85 30.55
CA ARG A 50 24.69 -5.27 30.24
C ARG A 50 26.08 -5.55 29.64
N GLY A 51 26.91 -6.30 30.34
CA GLY A 51 28.28 -6.66 29.93
C GLY A 51 28.36 -7.28 28.52
N GLY A 52 29.60 -7.41 28.01
CA GLY A 52 29.86 -7.98 26.69
C GLY A 52 29.44 -9.45 26.57
N LEU A 53 29.08 -9.89 25.37
CA LEU A 53 28.79 -11.29 25.07
C LEU A 53 30.10 -12.04 24.81
N GLY A 54 30.28 -13.21 25.42
CA GLY A 54 31.44 -14.07 25.22
C GLY A 54 31.37 -14.87 23.91
N ARG A 55 32.54 -15.28 23.39
CA ARG A 55 32.60 -16.20 22.24
C ARG A 55 31.95 -17.56 22.57
N GLU A 56 32.19 -18.05 23.77
CA GLU A 56 31.70 -19.35 24.28
C GLU A 56 30.17 -19.44 24.32
N GLU A 57 29.47 -18.32 24.47
CA GLU A 57 28.00 -18.26 24.48
C GLU A 57 27.43 -18.23 23.05
N LEU A 58 28.16 -17.64 22.10
CA LEU A 58 27.70 -17.41 20.74
C LEU A 58 28.04 -18.56 19.79
N GLU A 59 29.18 -19.20 19.97
CA GLU A 59 29.69 -20.25 19.08
C GLU A 59 28.80 -21.51 19.04
N PRO A 60 28.28 -22.03 20.17
CA PRO A 60 27.34 -23.16 20.15
C PRO A 60 26.03 -22.83 19.43
N LEU A 61 25.51 -21.61 19.61
CA LEU A 61 24.27 -21.17 18.97
C LEU A 61 24.45 -21.03 17.45
N VAL A 62 25.60 -20.53 17.01
CA VAL A 62 25.96 -20.45 15.58
C VAL A 62 26.15 -21.85 14.99
N ALA A 63 26.83 -22.75 15.71
CA ALA A 63 27.03 -24.15 15.30
C ALA A 63 25.70 -24.91 15.19
N ALA A 64 24.75 -24.63 16.08
CA ALA A 64 23.39 -25.15 16.03
C ALA A 64 22.53 -24.52 14.89
N GLY A 65 23.08 -23.61 14.10
CA GLY A 65 22.38 -22.97 12.98
C GLY A 65 21.37 -21.90 13.40
N ALA A 66 21.47 -21.35 14.61
CA ALA A 66 20.55 -20.31 15.07
C ALA A 66 20.70 -19.01 14.24
N SER A 67 19.58 -18.35 13.98
CA SER A 67 19.54 -17.04 13.34
C SER A 67 19.87 -15.89 14.28
N LEU A 68 20.19 -14.71 13.73
CA LEU A 68 20.44 -13.51 14.53
C LEU A 68 19.30 -13.18 15.52
N ALA A 69 18.05 -13.43 15.14
CA ALA A 69 16.89 -13.20 16.01
C ALA A 69 16.79 -14.24 17.13
N GLN A 70 17.06 -15.51 16.82
CA GLN A 70 17.08 -16.59 17.82
C GLN A 70 18.23 -16.41 18.82
N ILE A 71 19.42 -16.02 18.33
CA ILE A 71 20.56 -15.72 19.19
C ILE A 71 20.26 -14.51 20.08
N ALA A 72 19.68 -13.44 19.52
CA ALA A 72 19.25 -12.26 20.27
C ALA A 72 18.27 -12.58 21.40
N ALA A 73 17.29 -13.44 21.13
CA ALA A 73 16.35 -13.92 22.15
C ALA A 73 17.04 -14.79 23.21
N ALA A 74 17.94 -15.70 22.79
CA ALA A 74 18.65 -16.62 23.69
C ALA A 74 19.58 -15.90 24.67
N VAL A 75 20.23 -14.80 24.23
CA VAL A 75 21.17 -14.04 25.06
C VAL A 75 20.55 -12.79 25.72
N ASP A 76 19.23 -12.59 25.59
CA ASP A 76 18.50 -11.38 26.00
C ASP A 76 19.21 -10.09 25.56
N ARG A 77 19.54 -9.99 24.26
CA ARG A 77 20.17 -8.80 23.67
C ARG A 77 19.50 -8.40 22.38
N SER A 78 19.74 -7.16 21.96
CA SER A 78 19.30 -6.72 20.64
C SER A 78 20.04 -7.49 19.53
N THR A 79 19.39 -7.64 18.39
CA THR A 79 20.02 -8.21 17.18
C THR A 79 21.23 -7.41 16.69
N ALA A 80 21.28 -6.10 17.01
CA ALA A 80 22.43 -5.24 16.71
C ALA A 80 23.63 -5.54 17.63
N THR A 81 23.38 -5.76 18.93
CA THR A 81 24.40 -6.15 19.90
C THR A 81 25.00 -7.50 19.55
N VAL A 82 24.15 -8.50 19.25
CA VAL A 82 24.61 -9.83 18.81
C VAL A 82 25.45 -9.72 17.53
N ARG A 83 25.00 -8.94 16.55
CA ARG A 83 25.75 -8.72 15.30
C ARG A 83 27.13 -8.11 15.55
N HIS A 84 27.25 -7.17 16.49
CA HIS A 84 28.52 -6.56 16.87
C HIS A 84 29.50 -7.62 17.41
N TRP A 85 29.06 -8.46 18.35
CA TRP A 85 29.91 -9.49 18.95
C TRP A 85 30.25 -10.65 18.01
N LEU A 86 29.30 -11.10 17.18
CA LEU A 86 29.58 -12.08 16.12
C LEU A 86 30.64 -11.56 15.13
N LYS A 87 30.57 -10.27 14.75
CA LYS A 87 31.60 -9.64 13.92
C LYS A 87 32.95 -9.60 14.61
N LYS A 88 32.99 -9.26 15.90
CA LYS A 88 34.21 -9.21 16.71
C LYS A 88 34.91 -10.57 16.82
N TYR A 89 34.15 -11.67 16.87
CA TYR A 89 34.67 -13.03 16.95
C TYR A 89 34.77 -13.76 15.60
N GLY A 90 34.44 -13.10 14.48
CA GLY A 90 34.47 -13.70 13.15
C GLY A 90 33.40 -14.78 12.91
N LEU A 91 32.40 -14.90 13.79
CA LEU A 91 31.32 -15.89 13.70
C LEU A 91 30.23 -15.42 12.73
N ARG A 92 29.66 -16.35 11.95
CA ARG A 92 28.57 -16.06 11.00
C ARG A 92 27.42 -17.05 11.17
N THR A 93 26.22 -16.53 11.38
CA THR A 93 24.99 -17.34 11.38
C THR A 93 24.67 -17.80 9.96
N THR A 94 24.39 -19.10 9.80
CA THR A 94 23.98 -19.69 8.52
C THR A 94 22.49 -19.49 8.21
N ALA A 95 21.66 -19.23 9.24
CA ALA A 95 20.22 -19.07 9.09
C ALA A 95 19.80 -17.59 9.04
N ASN A 96 19.21 -17.20 7.91
CA ASN A 96 18.31 -16.06 7.83
C ASN A 96 16.87 -16.57 7.58
N PRO A 97 16.12 -16.98 8.62
CA PRO A 97 14.80 -17.61 8.48
C PRO A 97 13.68 -16.61 8.13
N GLY A 98 13.99 -15.39 7.71
CA GLY A 98 13.02 -14.35 7.33
C GLY A 98 13.12 -13.84 5.90
N ALA A 99 14.04 -14.38 5.08
CA ALA A 99 14.15 -13.97 3.67
C ALA A 99 13.74 -15.15 2.78
N PRO A 100 12.52 -15.18 2.21
CA PRO A 100 12.24 -16.10 1.12
C PRO A 100 13.29 -15.87 0.04
N ALA A 101 13.84 -16.96 -0.51
CA ALA A 101 14.89 -17.00 -1.52
C ALA A 101 14.87 -15.74 -2.40
N ARG A 102 15.82 -14.84 -2.12
CA ARG A 102 15.99 -13.61 -2.89
C ARG A 102 16.45 -14.05 -4.26
N LEU A 103 15.55 -14.03 -5.24
CA LEU A 103 15.90 -13.49 -6.54
C LEU A 103 15.57 -12.00 -6.43
N GLY A 104 16.52 -11.23 -5.89
CA GLY A 104 16.47 -9.79 -6.01
C GLY A 104 16.43 -9.43 -7.50
N ALA A 105 15.77 -8.32 -7.86
CA ALA A 105 15.72 -7.85 -9.25
C ALA A 105 17.11 -7.77 -9.92
N ARG A 106 18.18 -7.61 -9.12
CA ARG A 106 19.58 -7.64 -9.55
C ARG A 106 20.05 -9.03 -9.98
N GLU A 107 19.73 -10.08 -9.22
CA GLU A 107 20.10 -11.46 -9.53
C GLU A 107 19.28 -11.97 -10.72
N ALA A 108 17.97 -11.69 -10.76
CA ALA A 108 17.14 -12.01 -11.92
C ALA A 108 17.66 -11.32 -13.19
N ARG A 109 18.10 -10.06 -13.08
CA ARG A 109 18.72 -9.31 -14.19
C ARG A 109 20.06 -9.92 -14.61
N ALA A 110 20.91 -10.28 -13.66
CA ALA A 110 22.20 -10.91 -13.94
C ALA A 110 22.05 -12.28 -14.61
N ALA A 111 21.02 -13.05 -14.22
CA ALA A 111 20.67 -14.34 -14.81
C ALA A 111 19.83 -14.22 -16.10
N GLY A 112 19.48 -13.01 -16.54
CA GLY A 112 18.73 -12.79 -17.78
C GLY A 112 17.28 -13.30 -17.78
N LEU A 113 16.70 -13.59 -16.61
CA LEU A 113 15.40 -14.26 -16.51
C LEU A 113 14.25 -13.38 -17.01
N ALA A 114 13.37 -13.89 -17.86
CA ALA A 114 12.19 -13.14 -18.32
C ALA A 114 11.19 -12.87 -17.19
N GLU A 115 11.17 -13.74 -16.18
CA GLU A 115 10.32 -13.64 -15.00
C GLU A 115 11.05 -14.12 -13.74
N GLY A 116 10.59 -13.67 -12.58
CA GLY A 116 11.16 -14.10 -11.30
C GLY A 116 10.36 -13.61 -10.11
N THR A 117 10.58 -14.25 -8.96
CA THR A 117 9.97 -13.84 -7.70
C THR A 117 10.81 -12.75 -7.07
N VAL A 118 10.31 -11.51 -7.08
CA VAL A 118 10.96 -10.34 -6.50
C VAL A 118 10.05 -9.76 -5.42
N HIS A 119 10.63 -9.12 -4.41
CA HIS A 119 9.87 -8.40 -3.41
C HIS A 119 9.27 -7.09 -3.99
N CYS A 120 7.95 -7.02 -4.02
CA CYS A 120 7.20 -5.80 -4.30
C CYS A 120 6.83 -5.10 -2.97
N PRO A 121 7.04 -3.78 -2.81
CA PRO A 121 6.65 -3.05 -1.60
C PRO A 121 5.17 -3.17 -1.22
N ARG A 122 4.30 -3.48 -2.19
CA ARG A 122 2.85 -3.57 -1.99
C ARG A 122 2.32 -4.99 -1.87
N HIS A 123 3.02 -5.97 -2.46
CA HIS A 123 2.52 -7.34 -2.60
C HIS A 123 3.47 -8.39 -2.02
N GLY A 124 4.55 -7.99 -1.35
CA GLY A 124 5.56 -8.89 -0.83
C GLY A 124 6.27 -9.66 -1.93
N ALA A 125 6.71 -10.90 -1.64
CA ALA A 125 7.33 -11.78 -2.63
C ALA A 125 6.29 -12.23 -3.66
N THR A 126 6.42 -11.77 -4.90
CA THR A 126 5.47 -12.08 -5.98
C THR A 126 6.18 -12.12 -7.33
N GLY A 127 5.54 -12.76 -8.32
CA GLY A 127 6.03 -12.79 -9.69
C GLY A 127 6.18 -11.39 -10.30
N HIS A 128 7.36 -11.15 -10.86
CA HIS A 128 7.70 -9.98 -11.66
C HIS A 128 8.05 -10.41 -13.08
N ILE A 129 7.76 -9.54 -14.05
CA ILE A 129 8.12 -9.72 -15.46
C ILE A 129 9.13 -8.65 -15.84
N ARG A 130 10.16 -9.02 -16.59
CA ARG A 130 11.11 -8.09 -17.18
C ARG A 130 10.45 -7.33 -18.34
N ASP A 131 10.44 -6.00 -18.27
CA ASP A 131 9.98 -5.17 -19.38
C ASP A 131 11.06 -5.01 -20.47
N SER A 132 10.68 -4.42 -21.60
CA SER A 132 11.60 -4.17 -22.72
C SER A 132 12.79 -3.28 -22.35
N ARG A 133 12.69 -2.49 -21.28
CA ARG A 133 13.77 -1.65 -20.73
C ARG A 133 14.65 -2.39 -19.71
N GLY A 134 14.40 -3.69 -19.50
CA GLY A 134 15.15 -4.53 -18.58
C GLY A 134 14.81 -4.35 -17.09
N SER A 135 13.74 -3.61 -16.78
CA SER A 135 13.24 -3.45 -15.42
C SER A 135 12.19 -4.51 -15.06
N TYR A 136 12.22 -5.00 -13.82
CA TYR A 136 11.24 -5.98 -13.36
C TYR A 136 10.01 -5.27 -12.80
N ARG A 137 8.84 -5.65 -13.31
CA ARG A 137 7.56 -5.10 -12.85
C ARG A 137 6.71 -6.19 -12.23
N CYS A 138 6.19 -5.90 -11.04
CA CYS A 138 5.26 -6.79 -10.36
C CYS A 138 4.02 -7.04 -11.23
N ARG A 139 3.68 -8.32 -11.46
CA ARG A 139 2.50 -8.71 -12.24
C ARG A 139 1.20 -8.15 -11.62
N ARG A 140 1.08 -8.21 -10.30
CA ARG A 140 -0.09 -7.72 -9.56
C ARG A 140 -0.25 -6.21 -9.66
N CYS A 141 0.83 -5.44 -9.43
CA CYS A 141 0.82 -3.99 -9.62
C CYS A 141 0.43 -3.59 -11.05
N ARG A 142 0.88 -4.35 -12.07
CA ARG A 142 0.50 -4.10 -13.46
C ARG A 142 -1.00 -4.28 -13.68
N VAL A 143 -1.57 -5.39 -13.20
CA VAL A 143 -3.02 -5.68 -13.30
C VAL A 143 -3.83 -4.61 -12.60
N GLU A 144 -3.46 -4.25 -11.37
CA GLU A 144 -4.13 -3.20 -10.60
C GLU A 144 -4.04 -1.83 -11.29
N GLY A 145 -2.90 -1.52 -11.93
CA GLY A 145 -2.74 -0.32 -12.74
C GLY A 145 -3.72 -0.27 -13.93
N VAL A 146 -3.91 -1.40 -14.61
CA VAL A 146 -4.92 -1.52 -15.69
C VAL A 146 -6.33 -1.32 -15.15
N VAL A 147 -6.67 -1.94 -14.02
CA VAL A 147 -7.99 -1.79 -13.38
C VAL A 147 -8.24 -0.32 -13.00
N ARG A 148 -7.27 0.34 -12.34
CA ARG A 148 -7.37 1.77 -11.97
C ARG A 148 -7.57 2.66 -13.20
N ARG A 149 -6.81 2.41 -14.27
CA ARG A 149 -6.95 3.17 -15.52
C ARG A 149 -8.35 2.98 -16.11
N ARG A 150 -8.86 1.75 -16.18
CA ARG A 150 -10.21 1.44 -16.68
C ARG A 150 -11.30 2.11 -15.85
N GLN A 151 -11.19 2.05 -14.53
CA GLN A 151 -12.13 2.74 -13.62
C GLN A 151 -12.10 4.26 -13.78
N LYS A 152 -10.90 4.85 -13.92
CA LYS A 152 -10.75 6.30 -14.17
C LYS A 152 -11.40 6.70 -15.49
N VAL A 153 -11.13 5.95 -16.56
CA VAL A 153 -11.72 6.19 -17.88
C VAL A 153 -13.24 6.04 -17.86
N LYS A 154 -13.75 4.93 -17.30
CA LYS A 154 -15.19 4.67 -17.21
C LYS A 154 -15.91 5.84 -16.52
N ARG A 155 -15.36 6.35 -15.43
CA ARG A 155 -15.92 7.50 -14.71
C ARG A 155 -16.02 8.74 -15.59
N ILE A 156 -14.93 9.10 -16.30
CA ILE A 156 -14.91 10.27 -17.19
C ILE A 156 -15.98 10.13 -18.27
N LEU A 157 -16.04 8.98 -18.95
CA LEU A 157 -16.99 8.74 -20.03
C LEU A 157 -18.45 8.75 -19.52
N VAL A 158 -18.69 8.20 -18.33
CA VAL A 158 -20.01 8.20 -17.70
C VAL A 158 -20.45 9.62 -17.34
N GLU A 159 -19.55 10.42 -16.78
CA GLU A 159 -19.81 11.82 -16.44
C GLU A 159 -20.11 12.64 -17.70
N GLU A 160 -19.30 12.50 -18.75
CA GLU A 160 -19.54 13.13 -20.06
C GLU A 160 -20.90 12.72 -20.63
N ALA A 161 -21.31 11.45 -20.49
CA ALA A 161 -22.60 10.95 -20.96
C ALA A 161 -23.81 11.30 -20.06
N GLY A 162 -23.61 12.12 -19.02
CA GLY A 162 -24.68 12.63 -18.15
C GLY A 162 -24.84 11.92 -16.80
N GLY A 163 -23.96 10.98 -16.48
CA GLY A 163 -23.80 10.41 -15.13
C GLY A 163 -24.92 9.49 -14.63
N ARG A 164 -25.95 9.23 -15.44
CA ARG A 164 -27.14 8.45 -15.05
C ARG A 164 -27.69 7.62 -16.20
N CYS A 165 -28.38 6.52 -15.84
CA CYS A 165 -29.16 5.74 -16.79
C CYS A 165 -30.19 6.64 -17.49
N ARG A 166 -30.26 6.58 -18.82
CA ARG A 166 -31.21 7.36 -19.61
C ARG A 166 -32.65 6.88 -19.52
N LEU A 167 -32.87 5.62 -19.15
CA LEU A 167 -34.21 5.05 -18.97
C LEU A 167 -34.75 5.27 -17.55
N CYS A 168 -34.05 4.78 -16.53
CA CYS A 168 -34.55 4.81 -15.14
C CYS A 168 -33.90 5.85 -14.23
N GLY A 169 -32.95 6.65 -14.72
CA GLY A 169 -32.28 7.69 -13.93
C GLY A 169 -31.26 7.18 -12.90
N TYR A 170 -30.99 5.88 -12.82
CA TYR A 170 -30.00 5.31 -11.89
C TYR A 170 -28.62 5.98 -12.01
N SER A 171 -28.09 6.50 -10.89
CA SER A 171 -26.81 7.21 -10.83
C SER A 171 -25.94 6.83 -9.62
N ARG A 172 -26.36 5.85 -8.83
CA ARG A 172 -25.72 5.51 -7.54
C ARG A 172 -24.35 4.85 -7.68
N CYS A 173 -24.12 4.06 -8.72
CA CYS A 173 -22.88 3.31 -8.89
C CYS A 173 -22.43 3.32 -10.35
N VAL A 174 -21.31 4.01 -10.61
CA VAL A 174 -20.68 4.07 -11.94
C VAL A 174 -20.35 2.68 -12.48
N ALA A 175 -20.01 1.72 -11.61
CA ALA A 175 -19.69 0.36 -12.05
C ALA A 175 -20.90 -0.35 -12.70
N ALA A 176 -22.12 -0.05 -12.26
CA ALA A 176 -23.37 -0.63 -12.76
C ALA A 176 -23.95 0.11 -13.99
N LEU A 177 -23.26 1.13 -14.49
CA LEU A 177 -23.63 1.82 -15.73
C LEU A 177 -22.86 1.25 -16.93
N GLU A 178 -23.53 1.11 -18.06
CA GLU A 178 -23.05 0.45 -19.27
C GLU A 178 -23.43 1.27 -20.51
N PHE A 179 -22.57 1.22 -21.53
CA PHE A 179 -22.78 1.91 -22.79
C PHE A 179 -23.42 0.94 -23.78
N HIS A 180 -24.71 1.16 -24.05
CA HIS A 180 -25.49 0.39 -25.01
C HIS A 180 -25.33 0.98 -26.41
N HIS A 181 -24.94 0.18 -27.40
CA HIS A 181 -24.91 0.63 -28.80
C HIS A 181 -26.33 0.68 -29.37
N THR A 182 -26.75 1.85 -29.87
CA THR A 182 -28.06 2.00 -30.51
C THR A 182 -28.15 1.28 -31.84
N ASP A 183 -27.02 1.13 -32.53
CA ASP A 183 -26.87 0.30 -33.72
C ASP A 183 -25.69 -0.66 -33.51
N PRO A 184 -25.94 -1.95 -33.27
CA PRO A 184 -24.90 -2.97 -33.11
C PRO A 184 -23.92 -3.07 -34.29
N SER A 185 -24.34 -2.66 -35.50
CA SER A 185 -23.51 -2.71 -36.71
C SER A 185 -22.46 -1.58 -36.79
N THR A 186 -22.62 -0.51 -36.00
CA THR A 186 -21.71 0.65 -35.99
C THR A 186 -20.55 0.52 -35.00
N LYS A 187 -20.51 -0.59 -34.28
CA LYS A 187 -19.49 -0.94 -33.28
C LYS A 187 -18.18 -1.26 -33.99
N GLU A 188 -17.24 -0.33 -33.92
CA GLU A 188 -15.93 -0.56 -34.54
C GLU A 188 -15.05 -1.47 -33.68
N PHE A 189 -15.26 -1.51 -32.36
CA PHE A 189 -14.48 -2.33 -31.44
C PHE A 189 -15.35 -2.86 -30.29
N THR A 190 -15.18 -4.14 -29.95
CA THR A 190 -15.59 -4.58 -28.60
C THR A 190 -14.75 -3.78 -27.62
N LEU A 191 -15.37 -3.04 -26.70
CA LEU A 191 -14.67 -2.42 -25.56
C LEU A 191 -13.84 -3.46 -24.74
N ALA A 192 -14.05 -4.75 -25.01
CA ALA A 192 -13.30 -5.89 -24.52
C ALA A 192 -12.04 -6.29 -25.34
N GLN A 193 -11.79 -5.74 -26.53
CA GLN A 193 -10.60 -6.08 -27.33
C GLN A 193 -9.32 -5.59 -26.62
N ARG A 194 -8.34 -6.49 -26.57
CA ARG A 194 -7.12 -6.39 -25.77
C ARG A 194 -6.24 -5.22 -26.24
N GLY A 195 -6.39 -4.05 -25.64
CA GLY A 195 -5.52 -2.90 -25.89
C GLY A 195 -5.78 -1.72 -24.96
N ALA A 196 -4.77 -0.87 -24.76
CA ALA A 196 -4.96 0.44 -24.14
C ALA A 196 -5.40 1.42 -25.24
N HIS A 197 -6.69 1.72 -25.33
CA HIS A 197 -7.19 2.76 -26.25
C HIS A 197 -6.97 4.15 -25.65
N SER A 198 -6.73 5.14 -26.52
CA SER A 198 -6.74 6.54 -26.14
C SER A 198 -8.14 6.95 -25.66
N ILE A 199 -8.22 7.95 -24.79
CA ILE A 199 -9.53 8.39 -24.28
C ILE A 199 -10.37 9.00 -25.40
N GLU A 200 -9.73 9.63 -26.40
CA GLU A 200 -10.35 10.22 -27.57
C GLU A 200 -11.06 9.17 -28.43
N ARG A 201 -10.42 8.02 -28.65
CA ARG A 201 -11.04 6.90 -29.38
C ARG A 201 -12.23 6.31 -28.62
N LEU A 202 -12.12 6.22 -27.29
CA LEU A 202 -13.22 5.76 -26.45
C LEU A 202 -14.39 6.76 -26.45
N ARG A 203 -14.12 8.07 -26.47
CA ARG A 203 -15.14 9.11 -26.62
C ARG A 203 -15.85 9.02 -27.98
N ALA A 204 -15.10 8.76 -29.05
CA ALA A 204 -15.67 8.56 -30.38
C ALA A 204 -16.65 7.37 -30.39
N GLU A 205 -16.30 6.28 -29.72
CA GLU A 205 -17.19 5.11 -29.58
C GLU A 205 -18.42 5.43 -28.71
N VAL A 206 -18.22 6.04 -27.54
CA VAL A 206 -19.30 6.37 -26.59
C VAL A 206 -20.34 7.32 -27.18
N ARG A 207 -19.98 8.17 -28.16
CA ARG A 207 -20.94 9.01 -28.90
C ARG A 207 -21.99 8.22 -29.67
N LYS A 208 -21.70 6.95 -30.00
CA LYS A 208 -22.64 6.03 -30.66
C LYS A 208 -23.47 5.21 -29.66
N CYS A 209 -23.34 5.50 -28.35
CA CYS A 209 -23.93 4.70 -27.29
C CYS A 209 -24.89 5.52 -26.42
N VAL A 210 -25.86 4.83 -25.82
CA VAL A 210 -26.72 5.34 -24.76
C VAL A 210 -26.27 4.76 -23.42
N LEU A 211 -26.17 5.62 -22.41
CA LEU A 211 -25.78 5.22 -21.06
C LEU A 211 -26.98 4.62 -20.30
N LEU A 212 -26.91 3.35 -19.95
CA LEU A 212 -27.95 2.61 -19.23
C LEU A 212 -27.39 1.98 -17.94
N CYS A 213 -28.25 1.63 -16.98
CA CYS A 213 -27.83 0.72 -15.90
C CYS A 213 -27.89 -0.73 -16.38
N ALA A 214 -27.20 -1.63 -15.70
CA ALA A 214 -27.12 -3.06 -16.07
C ALA A 214 -28.50 -3.70 -16.30
N ASN A 215 -29.52 -3.36 -15.49
CA ASN A 215 -30.87 -3.90 -15.67
C ASN A 215 -31.54 -3.37 -16.94
N CYS A 216 -31.58 -2.05 -17.12
CA CYS A 216 -32.16 -1.45 -18.33
C CYS A 216 -31.38 -1.84 -19.59
N HIS A 217 -30.06 -2.01 -19.49
CA HIS A 217 -29.25 -2.52 -20.58
C HIS A 217 -29.69 -3.92 -20.99
N ALA A 218 -29.83 -4.84 -20.03
CA ALA A 218 -30.31 -6.19 -20.28
C ALA A 218 -31.74 -6.21 -20.85
N GLU A 219 -32.65 -5.38 -20.32
CA GLU A 219 -34.00 -5.24 -20.85
C GLU A 219 -34.03 -4.78 -22.31
N VAL A 220 -33.18 -3.81 -22.67
CA VAL A 220 -33.07 -3.33 -24.06
C VAL A 220 -32.44 -4.40 -24.96
N GLU A 221 -31.40 -5.10 -24.51
CA GLU A 221 -30.76 -6.18 -25.30
C GLU A 221 -31.73 -7.32 -25.64
N VAL A 222 -32.65 -7.68 -24.73
CA VAL A 222 -33.66 -8.72 -24.97
C VAL A 222 -34.96 -8.17 -25.59
N GLY A 223 -35.05 -6.87 -25.84
CA GLY A 223 -36.23 -6.21 -26.41
C GLY A 223 -37.42 -6.08 -25.46
N PHE A 224 -37.22 -6.23 -24.15
CA PHE A 224 -38.27 -6.01 -23.14
C PHE A 224 -38.64 -4.52 -23.00
N THR A 225 -37.64 -3.65 -23.10
CA THR A 225 -37.81 -2.19 -23.06
C THR A 225 -37.21 -1.57 -24.32
N ALA A 226 -37.90 -0.59 -24.92
CA ALA A 226 -37.38 0.15 -26.07
C ALA A 226 -36.72 1.48 -25.66
N LEU A 227 -35.68 1.89 -26.39
CA LEU A 227 -35.15 3.25 -26.30
C LEU A 227 -36.10 4.20 -27.03
N SER A 228 -36.60 5.25 -26.36
CA SER A 228 -37.42 6.25 -27.03
C SER A 228 -36.56 7.08 -28.02
N SER A 229 -37.15 7.43 -29.17
CA SER A 229 -36.49 8.13 -30.28
C SER A 229 -35.95 9.53 -29.93
N ASP A 230 -36.38 10.10 -28.79
CA ASP A 230 -35.92 11.40 -28.28
C ASP A 230 -34.55 11.35 -27.57
N VAL A 231 -33.94 10.15 -27.49
CA VAL A 231 -32.63 9.92 -26.81
C VAL A 231 -31.46 9.93 -27.80
N SER A 232 -31.60 10.63 -28.94
CA SER A 232 -30.45 10.98 -29.81
C SER A 232 -29.75 12.25 -29.29
N GLY A 233 -29.44 12.27 -27.99
CA GLY A 233 -28.77 13.37 -27.33
C GLY A 233 -27.27 13.35 -27.66
N ASN A 234 -26.92 13.91 -28.81
CA ASN A 234 -25.57 14.28 -29.18
C ASN A 234 -24.86 14.90 -27.97
N LEU A 235 -23.75 14.30 -27.54
CA LEU A 235 -22.86 14.91 -26.55
C LEU A 235 -22.52 16.33 -27.03
N PRO A 236 -22.77 17.39 -26.24
CA PRO A 236 -22.40 18.74 -26.64
C PRO A 236 -20.90 18.77 -26.92
N SER A 237 -20.55 19.29 -28.10
CA SER A 237 -19.16 19.46 -28.51
C SER A 237 -18.48 20.45 -27.57
N PRO A 238 -17.25 20.21 -27.09
CA PRO A 238 -16.54 21.13 -26.19
C PRO A 238 -16.14 22.48 -26.83
N ASN A 239 -16.61 22.80 -28.04
CA ASN A 239 -16.23 24.00 -28.80
C ASN A 239 -17.28 25.14 -28.80
N ASP A 240 -18.42 25.02 -28.12
CA ASP A 240 -19.50 26.01 -28.22
C ASP A 240 -19.47 27.12 -27.14
N SER A 241 -18.41 27.23 -26.34
CA SER A 241 -18.34 28.21 -25.24
C SER A 241 -17.65 29.55 -25.56
N ASP A 242 -17.35 29.87 -26.83
CA ASP A 242 -16.54 31.06 -27.16
C ASP A 242 -17.15 32.05 -28.17
N ARG A 243 -18.48 32.10 -28.27
CA ARG A 243 -19.18 33.18 -29.00
C ARG A 243 -20.38 33.68 -28.22
N GLY A 244 -20.18 34.71 -27.41
CA GLY A 244 -21.31 35.42 -26.81
C GLY A 244 -21.00 36.29 -25.60
N MET A 245 -20.03 37.19 -25.68
CA MET A 245 -20.09 38.44 -24.91
C MET A 245 -19.84 39.59 -25.86
N SER A 246 -20.91 40.35 -26.09
CA SER A 246 -20.97 41.64 -26.76
C SER A 246 -20.10 42.68 -26.07
#